data_AF-A0A7E6FA77-F1
#
_entry.id   AF-A0A7E6FA77-F1
#
_cell.length_a   1.000
_cell.length_b   1.000
_cell.length_c   1.000
_cell.angle_alpha   90.00
_cell.angle_beta   90.00
_cell.angle_gamma   90.00
#
_symmetry.space_group_name_H-M   'P 1'
#
loop_
_entity.id
_entity.type
_entity.pdbx_description
1 polymer ?
#
loop_
_entity_poly.entity_id
_entity_poly.type
_entity_poly.pdbx_seq_one_letter_code
_entity_poly.pdbx_strand_id
1 'polypeptide(L)'
;MVEEENQLKLENQMATPSSDKDITKLIEQCGTFGPYQRWLYTYIIIIGTVTIMTAMNLTFISANVPFLCYPPNFNASLIPANLTENEYLQMLQPDGDSQCSVYNNSFTGTYYTTPPSNSSKLQCSYGRKFLTEDFSTIVSEFNLVCERKWLRSTLQSVYFAGCLLGAIIFGIFSDRFGRRPVFLLANTCIVICGTGKIFVPSLIILMMLHCIQACGYTGNALALYSLTLEFTSSKLRTRISFGYMCLYPVAAIFVTVLVYCIPDWHFLELTVCLLPAISFFIWIFLPESPRWLIGRKRSTEAKALFRKIMKKNKKQSQDLLELFPNKEEESSLKNNFHENIPEKKVLAQNNYTFIDLFKRPRLAFTTVNICFSWGCSMLIAIRNNYVQEIAVITTDSLQSMDNGKSYDEWNSCKSH
;
A
#
# COMPACT_ATOMS: atom_id res chain seq x y z
N MET A 1 23.33 55.48 -11.24
CA MET A 1 23.37 54.60 -12.45
C MET A 1 24.28 53.38 -12.32
N VAL A 2 25.62 53.47 -12.35
CA VAL A 2 26.49 52.25 -12.26
C VAL A 2 26.40 51.57 -10.88
N GLU A 3 26.22 52.37 -9.82
CA GLU A 3 26.07 51.90 -8.45
C GLU A 3 24.67 51.31 -8.18
N GLU A 4 23.62 51.91 -8.74
CA GLU A 4 22.26 51.36 -8.73
C GLU A 4 22.14 50.08 -9.56
N GLU A 5 22.82 49.99 -10.70
CA GLU A 5 22.80 48.78 -11.52
C GLU A 5 23.57 47.62 -10.84
N ASN A 6 24.62 47.94 -10.07
CA ASN A 6 25.32 46.98 -9.23
C ASN A 6 24.52 46.58 -7.99
N GLN A 7 23.78 47.50 -7.36
CA GLN A 7 22.86 47.20 -6.25
C GLN A 7 21.66 46.37 -6.72
N LEU A 8 21.09 46.65 -7.90
CA LEU A 8 19.98 45.86 -8.46
C LEU A 8 20.45 44.45 -8.89
N LYS A 9 21.72 44.30 -9.29
CA LYS A 9 22.35 42.99 -9.53
C LYS A 9 22.60 42.23 -8.22
N LEU A 10 22.94 42.93 -7.13
CA LEU A 10 23.16 42.36 -5.80
C LEU A 10 21.82 41.97 -5.12
N GLU A 11 20.78 42.79 -5.24
CA GLU A 11 19.42 42.49 -4.75
C GLU A 11 18.79 41.30 -5.47
N ASN A 12 19.02 41.16 -6.78
CA ASN A 12 18.60 39.97 -7.54
C ASN A 12 19.38 38.70 -7.14
N GLN A 13 20.54 38.82 -6.49
CA GLN A 13 21.28 37.71 -5.90
C GLN A 13 20.84 37.37 -4.47
N MET A 14 20.19 38.30 -3.76
CA MET A 14 19.70 38.14 -2.37
C MET A 14 18.24 37.65 -2.26
N ALA A 15 17.67 37.10 -3.34
CA ALA A 15 16.34 36.52 -3.27
C ALA A 15 16.35 35.22 -2.44
N THR A 16 15.48 35.16 -1.42
CA THR A 16 15.07 33.87 -0.84
C THR A 16 14.79 32.89 -1.99
N PRO A 17 15.26 31.64 -1.93
CA PRO A 17 15.13 30.67 -3.02
C PRO A 17 13.66 30.52 -3.37
N SER A 18 13.24 31.19 -4.45
CA SER A 18 11.83 31.40 -4.80
C SER A 18 11.41 30.53 -5.98
N SER A 19 12.37 29.94 -6.69
CA SER A 19 12.15 28.95 -7.75
C SER A 19 12.40 27.53 -7.24
N ASP A 20 11.63 26.54 -7.71
CA ASP A 20 11.86 25.10 -7.44
C ASP A 20 13.29 24.67 -7.85
N LYS A 21 13.87 25.35 -8.84
CA LYS A 21 15.27 25.19 -9.24
C LYS A 21 16.24 25.64 -8.16
N ASP A 22 15.95 26.72 -7.45
CA ASP A 22 16.82 27.25 -6.39
C ASP A 22 16.78 26.34 -5.17
N ILE A 23 15.60 25.86 -4.78
CA ILE A 23 15.46 24.89 -3.68
C ILE A 23 16.22 23.59 -3.99
N THR A 24 16.18 23.14 -5.25
CA THR A 24 16.92 21.95 -5.66
C THR A 24 18.43 22.18 -5.60
N LYS A 25 18.92 23.36 -6.01
CA LYS A 25 20.33 23.74 -5.85
C LYS A 25 20.76 23.81 -4.39
N LEU A 26 19.92 24.31 -3.48
CA LEU A 26 20.19 24.30 -2.03
C LEU A 26 20.43 22.88 -1.51
N ILE A 27 19.56 21.94 -1.91
CA ILE A 27 19.65 20.54 -1.48
C ILE A 27 20.94 19.92 -2.04
N GLU A 28 21.31 20.25 -3.27
CA GLU A 28 22.58 19.81 -3.87
C GLU A 28 23.80 20.38 -3.13
N GLN A 29 23.76 21.66 -2.75
CA GLN A 29 24.80 22.31 -1.95
C GLN A 29 24.92 21.68 -0.56
N CYS A 30 23.80 21.30 0.07
CA CYS A 30 23.80 20.59 1.35
C CYS A 30 24.35 19.16 1.29
N GLY A 31 24.64 18.66 0.09
CA GLY A 31 25.14 17.31 -0.17
C GLY A 31 24.05 16.43 -0.77
N THR A 32 24.30 15.90 -1.96
CA THR A 32 23.34 15.07 -2.72
C THR A 32 23.00 13.74 -2.06
N PHE A 33 23.93 13.14 -1.32
CA PHE A 33 23.74 11.84 -0.64
C PHE A 33 24.61 11.73 0.63
N GLY A 34 24.52 12.75 1.48
CA GLY A 34 25.24 12.80 2.75
C GLY A 34 24.72 11.82 3.80
N PRO A 35 25.41 11.70 4.96
CA PRO A 35 24.99 10.82 6.06
C PRO A 35 23.58 11.15 6.59
N TYR A 36 23.14 12.41 6.57
CA TYR A 36 21.77 12.78 6.94
C TYR A 36 20.76 12.15 5.99
N GLN A 37 20.96 12.31 4.67
CA GLN A 37 20.06 11.79 3.65
C GLN A 37 20.04 10.25 3.67
N ARG A 38 21.19 9.60 3.84
CA ARG A 38 21.26 8.13 3.98
C ARG A 38 20.42 7.64 5.14
N TRP A 39 20.60 8.24 6.32
CA TRP A 39 19.81 7.90 7.50
C TRP A 39 18.30 8.12 7.26
N LEU A 40 17.92 9.24 6.62
CA LEU A 40 16.53 9.54 6.29
C LEU A 40 15.93 8.54 5.30
N TYR A 41 16.67 8.17 4.25
CA TYR A 41 16.21 7.20 3.26
C TYR A 41 16.07 5.81 3.86
N THR A 42 17.03 5.36 4.67
CA THR A 42 16.91 4.09 5.39
C THR A 42 15.68 4.08 6.30
N TYR A 43 15.44 5.17 7.01
CA TYR A 43 14.25 5.34 7.84
C TYR A 43 12.95 5.23 7.03
N ILE A 44 12.86 5.96 5.92
CA ILE A 44 11.68 5.93 5.04
C ILE A 44 11.51 4.57 4.37
N ILE A 45 12.60 3.87 4.02
CA ILE A 45 12.55 2.52 3.46
C ILE A 45 11.96 1.53 4.46
N ILE A 46 12.40 1.57 5.73
CA ILE A 46 11.89 0.68 6.78
C ILE A 46 10.40 0.91 6.98
N ILE A 47 9.99 2.16 7.21
CA ILE A 47 8.58 2.49 7.43
C ILE A 47 7.74 2.24 6.18
N GLY A 48 8.25 2.62 5.01
CA GLY A 48 7.59 2.40 3.73
C GLY A 48 7.32 0.92 3.48
N THR A 49 8.30 0.05 3.75
CA THR A 49 8.13 -1.41 3.65
C THR A 49 7.02 -1.89 4.58
N VAL A 50 7.10 -1.51 5.86
CA VAL A 50 6.11 -1.88 6.88
C VAL A 50 4.70 -1.39 6.52
N THR A 51 4.57 -0.17 6.00
CA THR A 51 3.28 0.35 5.53
C THR A 51 2.78 -0.44 4.32
N ILE A 52 3.63 -0.76 3.35
CA ILE A 52 3.25 -1.54 2.16
C ILE A 52 2.83 -2.97 2.53
N MET A 53 3.39 -3.56 3.60
CA MET A 53 2.93 -4.85 4.11
C MET A 53 1.42 -4.83 4.45
N THR A 54 0.91 -3.73 5.00
CA THR A 54 -0.54 -3.61 5.31
C THR A 54 -1.40 -3.63 4.05
N ALA A 55 -0.91 -3.06 2.94
CA ALA A 55 -1.59 -3.11 1.65
C ALA A 55 -1.55 -4.51 1.01
N MET A 56 -0.40 -5.18 1.10
CA MET A 56 -0.23 -6.54 0.55
C MET A 56 -0.98 -7.59 1.36
N ASN A 57 -1.25 -7.34 2.65
CA ASN A 57 -1.90 -8.31 3.54
C ASN A 57 -3.25 -8.82 3.01
N LEU A 58 -4.05 -7.94 2.39
CA LEU A 58 -5.37 -8.28 1.85
C LEU A 58 -5.31 -9.49 0.93
N THR A 59 -4.34 -9.52 0.02
CA THR A 59 -4.17 -10.58 -0.99
C THR A 59 -3.97 -11.95 -0.35
N PHE A 60 -3.32 -12.01 0.81
CA PHE A 60 -3.07 -13.27 1.52
C PHE A 60 -4.24 -13.69 2.40
N ILE A 61 -4.86 -12.75 3.14
CA ILE A 61 -6.02 -13.06 4.00
C ILE A 61 -7.29 -13.38 3.21
N SER A 62 -7.35 -12.98 1.93
CA SER A 62 -8.45 -13.29 1.01
C SER A 62 -8.16 -14.50 0.10
N ALA A 63 -7.14 -15.30 0.39
CA ALA A 63 -6.75 -16.45 -0.42
C ALA A 63 -7.90 -17.45 -0.59
N ASN A 64 -7.89 -18.17 -1.72
CA ASN A 64 -8.83 -19.26 -1.95
C ASN A 64 -8.53 -20.40 -0.98
N VAL A 65 -9.59 -20.93 -0.38
CA VAL A 65 -9.50 -22.06 0.54
C VAL A 65 -10.31 -23.22 -0.03
N PRO A 66 -9.75 -24.44 -0.10
CA PRO A 66 -10.50 -25.61 -0.51
C PRO A 66 -11.60 -25.91 0.51
N PHE A 67 -12.78 -26.28 0.00
CA PHE A 67 -13.93 -26.55 0.86
C PHE A 67 -14.76 -27.72 0.32
N LEU A 68 -15.40 -28.42 1.25
CA LEU A 68 -16.32 -29.49 1.01
C LEU A 68 -17.76 -29.03 1.29
N CYS A 69 -18.70 -29.56 0.51
CA CYS A 69 -20.11 -29.16 0.57
C CYS A 69 -20.93 -30.23 1.27
N TYR A 70 -21.77 -29.82 2.21
CA TYR A 70 -22.71 -30.74 2.83
C TYR A 70 -23.91 -31.00 1.91
N PRO A 71 -24.27 -32.28 1.67
CA PRO A 71 -25.51 -32.63 0.99
C PRO A 71 -26.73 -32.39 1.88
N PRO A 72 -27.96 -32.36 1.33
CA PRO A 72 -29.18 -32.29 2.13
C PRO A 72 -29.29 -33.49 3.09
N ASN A 73 -29.84 -33.25 4.29
CA ASN A 73 -30.06 -34.27 5.32
C ASN A 73 -28.79 -35.07 5.67
N PHE A 74 -27.64 -34.39 5.74
CA PHE A 74 -26.37 -35.01 6.11
C PHE A 74 -26.36 -35.44 7.59
N ASN A 75 -25.96 -36.68 7.84
CA ASN A 75 -25.79 -37.24 9.18
C ASN A 75 -24.50 -38.06 9.24
N ALA A 76 -23.51 -37.58 10.01
CA ALA A 76 -22.21 -38.23 10.12
C ALA A 76 -22.27 -39.69 10.59
N SER A 77 -23.29 -40.07 11.37
CA SER A 77 -23.45 -41.46 11.87
C SER A 77 -23.85 -42.47 10.79
N LEU A 78 -24.31 -42.00 9.62
CA LEU A 78 -24.72 -42.85 8.49
C LEU A 78 -23.58 -43.07 7.48
N ILE A 79 -22.39 -42.52 7.76
CA ILE A 79 -21.20 -42.74 6.94
C ILE A 79 -20.70 -44.17 7.18
N PRO A 80 -20.35 -44.93 6.12
CA PRO A 80 -19.77 -46.26 6.27
C PRO A 80 -18.52 -46.22 7.15
N ALA A 81 -18.37 -47.16 8.08
CA ALA A 81 -17.27 -47.19 9.05
C ALA A 81 -15.86 -47.27 8.43
N ASN A 82 -15.76 -47.62 7.15
CA ASN A 82 -14.51 -47.70 6.39
C ASN A 82 -14.05 -46.34 5.84
N LEU A 83 -14.85 -45.27 5.97
CA LEU A 83 -14.60 -43.96 5.38
C LEU A 83 -14.63 -42.86 6.44
N THR A 84 -13.71 -41.91 6.31
CA THR A 84 -13.77 -40.67 7.07
C THR A 84 -14.79 -39.70 6.48
N GLU A 85 -15.21 -38.70 7.27
CA GLU A 85 -16.12 -37.65 6.81
C GLU A 85 -15.57 -36.90 5.59
N ASN A 86 -14.28 -36.59 5.60
CA ASN A 86 -13.63 -35.83 4.52
C ASN A 86 -13.58 -36.64 3.22
N GLU A 87 -13.20 -37.92 3.30
CA GLU A 87 -13.18 -38.83 2.15
C GLU A 87 -14.58 -38.99 1.55
N TYR A 88 -15.60 -39.18 2.40
CA TYR A 88 -16.98 -39.30 1.92
C TYR A 88 -17.47 -38.02 1.23
N LEU A 89 -17.23 -36.85 1.84
CA LEU A 89 -17.62 -35.57 1.25
C LEU A 89 -16.86 -35.26 -0.05
N GLN A 90 -15.60 -35.68 -0.19
CA GLN A 90 -14.84 -35.57 -1.43
C GLN A 90 -15.47 -36.41 -2.55
N MET A 91 -15.91 -37.64 -2.26
CA MET A 91 -16.58 -38.49 -3.25
C MET A 91 -17.92 -37.92 -3.75
N LEU A 92 -18.55 -37.03 -2.97
CA LEU A 92 -19.78 -36.36 -3.36
C LEU A 92 -19.56 -35.12 -4.23
N GLN A 93 -18.31 -34.67 -4.40
CA GLN A 93 -18.00 -33.54 -5.26
C GLN A 93 -17.85 -33.99 -6.72
N PRO A 94 -18.56 -33.36 -7.66
CA PRO A 94 -18.45 -33.70 -9.08
C PRO A 94 -17.10 -33.26 -9.65
N ASP A 95 -16.43 -34.16 -10.36
CA ASP A 95 -15.19 -33.87 -11.08
C ASP A 95 -15.43 -32.85 -12.21
N GLY A 96 -14.63 -31.78 -12.23
CA GLY A 96 -14.62 -30.78 -13.30
C GLY A 96 -15.70 -29.68 -13.22
N ASP A 97 -16.62 -29.75 -12.27
CA ASP A 97 -17.54 -28.64 -11.98
C ASP A 97 -16.96 -27.75 -10.87
N SER A 98 -17.29 -26.46 -10.85
CA SER A 98 -16.90 -25.59 -9.73
C SER A 98 -17.35 -26.26 -8.42
N GLN A 99 -16.50 -26.30 -7.38
CA GLN A 99 -16.69 -26.95 -6.05
C GLN A 99 -17.98 -26.53 -5.27
N CYS A 100 -18.93 -25.91 -5.95
CA CYS A 100 -20.19 -25.34 -5.51
C CYS A 100 -21.41 -26.22 -5.81
N SER A 101 -21.20 -27.42 -6.32
CA SER A 101 -22.24 -28.44 -6.46
C SER A 101 -21.86 -29.72 -5.71
N VAL A 102 -22.88 -30.47 -5.30
CA VAL A 102 -22.75 -31.73 -4.57
C VAL A 102 -23.75 -32.73 -5.15
N TYR A 103 -23.37 -34.00 -5.25
CA TYR A 103 -24.30 -35.05 -5.62
C TYR A 103 -25.34 -35.28 -4.52
N ASN A 104 -26.55 -35.66 -4.94
CA ASN A 104 -27.59 -36.05 -3.98
C ASN A 104 -27.21 -37.36 -3.27
N ASN A 105 -27.51 -37.43 -1.97
CA ASN A 105 -27.29 -38.63 -1.19
C ASN A 105 -28.27 -39.74 -1.61
N SER A 106 -27.73 -40.91 -1.91
CA SER A 106 -28.51 -42.15 -2.06
C SER A 106 -28.36 -42.98 -0.80
N PHE A 107 -29.46 -43.53 -0.29
CA PHE A 107 -29.49 -44.33 0.95
C PHE A 107 -30.03 -45.73 0.67
N THR A 108 -29.44 -46.75 1.30
CA THR A 108 -29.94 -48.14 1.29
C THR A 108 -30.70 -48.53 2.57
N GLY A 109 -30.96 -47.56 3.45
CA GLY A 109 -31.77 -47.71 4.67
C GLY A 109 -30.98 -47.66 5.97
N THR A 110 -29.68 -47.98 5.96
CA THR A 110 -28.81 -47.99 7.17
C THR A 110 -27.53 -47.17 7.02
N TYR A 111 -27.02 -46.97 5.81
CA TYR A 111 -25.86 -46.15 5.51
C TYR A 111 -25.98 -45.46 4.14
N TYR A 112 -25.14 -44.44 3.91
CA TYR A 112 -25.02 -43.78 2.61
C TYR A 112 -24.34 -44.68 1.58
N THR A 113 -24.83 -44.64 0.34
CA THR A 113 -24.15 -45.25 -0.82
C THR A 113 -23.46 -44.17 -1.64
N THR A 114 -22.30 -44.50 -2.20
CA THR A 114 -21.60 -43.64 -3.15
C THR A 114 -22.50 -43.36 -4.36
N PRO A 115 -22.75 -42.09 -4.71
CA PRO A 115 -23.64 -41.75 -5.82
C PRO A 115 -23.06 -42.24 -7.16
N PRO A 116 -23.87 -42.81 -8.06
CA PRO A 116 -23.43 -43.09 -9.43
C PRO A 116 -23.09 -41.78 -10.16
N SER A 117 -22.17 -41.83 -11.13
CA SER A 117 -21.69 -40.65 -11.88
C SER A 117 -22.80 -39.85 -12.60
N ASN A 118 -23.94 -40.49 -12.88
CA ASN A 118 -25.13 -39.87 -13.49
C ASN A 118 -26.11 -39.23 -12.47
N SER A 119 -25.70 -39.06 -11.21
CA SER A 119 -26.57 -38.49 -10.17
C SER A 119 -26.88 -37.02 -10.40
N SER A 120 -28.06 -36.57 -9.94
CA SER A 120 -28.43 -35.16 -10.00
C SER A 120 -27.48 -34.30 -9.16
N LYS A 121 -27.05 -33.18 -9.75
CA LYS A 121 -26.22 -32.18 -9.09
C LYS A 121 -27.12 -31.19 -8.34
N LEU A 122 -26.82 -30.96 -7.07
CA LEU A 122 -27.48 -29.97 -6.23
C LEU A 122 -26.51 -28.83 -5.91
N GLN A 123 -27.06 -27.65 -5.64
CA GLN A 123 -26.28 -26.49 -5.24
C GLN A 123 -25.84 -26.62 -3.77
N CYS A 124 -24.63 -26.14 -3.47
CA CYS A 124 -24.02 -26.20 -2.15
C CYS A 124 -24.62 -25.17 -1.17
N SER A 125 -25.81 -25.50 -0.65
CA SER A 125 -26.63 -24.63 0.20
C SER A 125 -26.76 -25.12 1.66
N TYR A 126 -26.46 -26.39 1.95
CA TYR A 126 -26.70 -27.01 3.27
C TYR A 126 -25.51 -26.94 4.25
N GLY A 127 -24.57 -26.03 3.99
CA GLY A 127 -23.36 -25.85 4.79
C GLY A 127 -22.09 -26.27 4.06
N ARG A 128 -20.94 -25.82 4.58
CA ARG A 128 -19.62 -26.03 3.98
C ARG A 128 -18.60 -26.34 5.07
N LYS A 129 -17.73 -27.31 4.82
CA LYS A 129 -16.57 -27.64 5.65
C LYS A 129 -15.33 -27.13 4.94
N PHE A 130 -14.72 -26.07 5.46
CA PHE A 130 -13.44 -25.60 4.92
C PHE A 130 -12.33 -26.55 5.36
N LEU A 131 -11.47 -26.94 4.43
CA LEU A 131 -10.30 -27.78 4.71
C LEU A 131 -9.17 -26.87 5.21
N THR A 132 -9.39 -26.36 6.41
CA THR A 132 -8.54 -25.42 7.14
C THR A 132 -8.15 -26.07 8.45
N GLU A 133 -7.30 -27.10 8.40
CA GLU A 133 -6.89 -27.79 9.61
C GLU A 133 -5.99 -26.89 10.49
N ASP A 134 -5.12 -26.09 9.86
CA ASP A 134 -4.13 -25.28 10.59
C ASP A 134 -4.22 -23.77 10.39
N PHE A 135 -5.04 -23.24 9.46
CA PHE A 135 -5.05 -21.80 9.12
C PHE A 135 -6.46 -21.22 8.95
N SER A 136 -6.66 -19.94 9.28
CA SER A 136 -7.95 -19.25 9.13
C SER A 136 -7.85 -18.10 8.14
N THR A 137 -8.90 -17.86 7.36
CA THR A 137 -8.96 -16.76 6.38
C THR A 137 -10.28 -16.00 6.46
N ILE A 138 -10.32 -14.81 5.88
CA ILE A 138 -11.58 -14.06 5.72
C ILE A 138 -12.58 -14.85 4.87
N VAL A 139 -12.09 -15.68 3.94
CA VAL A 139 -12.94 -16.48 3.05
C VAL A 139 -13.65 -17.60 3.79
N SER A 140 -12.92 -18.31 4.66
CA SER A 140 -13.46 -19.40 5.48
C SER A 140 -14.41 -18.86 6.55
N GLU A 141 -14.09 -17.72 7.16
CA GLU A 141 -14.89 -17.15 8.24
C GLU A 141 -16.22 -16.54 7.75
N PHE A 142 -16.18 -15.75 6.69
CA PHE A 142 -17.38 -15.11 6.13
C PHE A 142 -18.08 -15.92 5.04
N ASN A 143 -17.60 -17.15 4.80
CA ASN A 143 -18.12 -18.09 3.82
C ASN A 143 -18.25 -17.46 2.41
N LEU A 144 -17.17 -16.87 1.91
CA LEU A 144 -17.14 -16.07 0.68
C LEU A 144 -17.01 -16.92 -0.61
N VAL A 145 -17.52 -18.15 -0.61
CA VAL A 145 -17.45 -19.08 -1.75
C VAL A 145 -18.79 -19.19 -2.48
N CYS A 146 -18.77 -19.73 -3.70
CA CYS A 146 -19.95 -19.97 -4.53
C CYS A 146 -20.78 -18.70 -4.80
N GLU A 147 -22.03 -18.67 -4.37
CA GLU A 147 -22.95 -17.51 -4.50
C GLU A 147 -22.38 -16.21 -3.93
N ARG A 148 -21.48 -16.32 -2.95
CA ARG A 148 -20.83 -15.19 -2.27
C ARG A 148 -19.44 -14.89 -2.79
N LYS A 149 -18.98 -15.55 -3.86
CA LYS A 149 -17.65 -15.34 -4.46
C LYS A 149 -17.41 -13.89 -4.89
N TRP A 150 -18.43 -13.23 -5.42
CA TRP A 150 -18.34 -11.83 -5.88
C TRP A 150 -17.96 -10.85 -4.76
N LEU A 151 -18.28 -11.16 -3.49
CA LEU A 151 -17.92 -10.32 -2.34
C LEU A 151 -16.41 -10.20 -2.13
N ARG A 152 -15.62 -11.18 -2.59
CA ARG A 152 -14.14 -11.08 -2.57
C ARG A 152 -13.64 -10.01 -3.53
N SER A 153 -14.16 -10.01 -4.76
CA SER A 153 -13.86 -8.96 -5.73
C SER A 153 -14.37 -7.60 -5.24
N THR A 154 -15.49 -7.57 -4.51
CA THR A 154 -15.99 -6.35 -3.85
C THR A 154 -15.03 -5.87 -2.75
N LEU A 155 -14.49 -6.75 -1.89
CA LEU A 155 -13.49 -6.37 -0.87
C LEU A 155 -12.31 -5.64 -1.50
N GLN A 156 -11.75 -6.20 -2.58
CA GLN A 156 -10.64 -5.58 -3.31
C GLN A 156 -11.06 -4.27 -4.00
N SER A 157 -12.27 -4.19 -4.54
CA SER A 157 -12.78 -2.95 -5.16
C SER A 157 -12.97 -1.83 -4.11
N VAL A 158 -13.51 -2.18 -2.94
CA VAL A 158 -13.68 -1.27 -1.80
C VAL A 158 -12.32 -0.77 -1.29
N TYR A 159 -11.30 -1.64 -1.26
CA TYR A 159 -9.93 -1.25 -0.95
C TYR A 159 -9.42 -0.16 -1.92
N PHE A 160 -9.54 -0.39 -3.23
CA PHE A 160 -9.10 0.60 -4.22
C PHE A 160 -9.95 1.88 -4.22
N ALA A 161 -11.24 1.79 -3.93
CA ALA A 161 -12.08 2.98 -3.70
C ALA A 161 -11.56 3.79 -2.51
N GLY A 162 -11.16 3.13 -1.42
CA GLY A 162 -10.49 3.75 -0.30
C GLY A 162 -9.15 4.39 -0.70
N CYS A 163 -8.34 3.71 -1.52
CA CYS A 163 -7.10 4.29 -2.04
C CYS A 163 -7.35 5.60 -2.83
N LEU A 164 -8.40 5.63 -3.65
CA LEU A 164 -8.80 6.84 -4.41
C LEU A 164 -9.21 7.98 -3.47
N LEU A 165 -10.08 7.70 -2.50
CA LEU A 165 -10.51 8.69 -1.51
C LEU A 165 -9.32 9.21 -0.70
N GLY A 166 -8.41 8.31 -0.29
CA GLY A 166 -7.18 8.66 0.41
C GLY A 166 -6.28 9.59 -0.40
N ALA A 167 -6.09 9.33 -1.70
CA ALA A 167 -5.29 10.20 -2.56
C ALA A 167 -5.84 11.63 -2.63
N ILE A 168 -7.17 11.78 -2.70
CA ILE A 168 -7.82 13.10 -2.75
C ILE A 168 -7.70 13.80 -1.39
N ILE A 169 -8.12 13.15 -0.31
CA ILE A 169 -8.19 13.74 1.03
C ILE A 169 -6.79 14.07 1.54
N PHE A 170 -5.89 13.08 1.56
CA PHE A 170 -4.55 13.27 2.08
C PHE A 170 -3.64 14.05 1.13
N GLY A 171 -3.93 14.06 -0.17
CA GLY A 171 -3.27 14.97 -1.12
C GLY A 171 -3.51 16.43 -0.74
N ILE A 172 -4.79 16.82 -0.57
CA ILE A 172 -5.16 18.18 -0.14
C ILE A 172 -4.56 18.50 1.24
N PHE A 173 -4.60 17.55 2.17
CA PHE A 173 -4.05 17.76 3.51
C PHE A 173 -2.53 17.89 3.49
N SER A 174 -1.82 17.17 2.61
CA SER A 174 -0.36 17.19 2.52
C SER A 174 0.16 18.54 2.06
N ASP A 175 -0.55 19.16 1.13
CA ASP A 175 -0.23 20.51 0.67
C ASP A 175 -0.61 21.58 1.70
N ARG A 176 -1.73 21.39 2.42
CA ARG A 176 -2.17 22.37 3.42
C ARG A 176 -1.37 22.31 4.72
N PHE A 177 -1.16 21.12 5.28
CA PHE A 177 -0.60 20.93 6.62
C PHE A 177 0.86 20.49 6.62
N GLY A 178 1.37 19.99 5.50
CA GLY A 178 2.72 19.42 5.40
C GLY A 178 2.69 17.90 5.36
N ARG A 179 3.85 17.31 5.06
CA ARG A 179 4.00 15.87 4.81
C ARG A 179 4.09 15.10 6.13
N ARG A 180 4.74 15.67 7.14
CA ARG A 180 4.90 15.04 8.47
C ARG A 180 3.57 14.86 9.24
N PRO A 181 2.69 15.87 9.38
CA PRO A 181 1.43 15.67 10.10
C PRO A 181 0.47 14.76 9.34
N VAL A 182 0.49 14.80 7.99
CA VAL A 182 -0.29 13.86 7.17
C VAL A 182 0.19 12.44 7.34
N PHE A 183 1.50 12.20 7.34
CA PHE A 183 2.06 10.88 7.62
C PHE A 183 1.54 10.32 8.96
N LEU A 184 1.56 11.12 10.03
CA LEU A 184 1.06 10.71 11.34
C LEU A 184 -0.43 10.41 11.34
N LEU A 185 -1.25 11.32 10.79
CA LEU A 185 -2.70 11.14 10.73
C LEU A 185 -3.06 9.87 9.94
N ALA A 186 -2.42 9.69 8.79
CA ALA A 186 -2.59 8.53 7.94
C ALA A 186 -2.16 7.24 8.66
N ASN A 187 -1.02 7.26 9.36
CA ASN A 187 -0.55 6.12 10.15
C ASN A 187 -1.53 5.75 11.27
N THR A 188 -2.09 6.74 11.96
CA THR A 188 -3.14 6.52 12.98
C THR A 188 -4.37 5.85 12.39
N CYS A 189 -4.83 6.29 11.22
CA CYS A 189 -5.94 5.63 10.52
C CYS A 189 -5.63 4.16 10.20
N ILE A 190 -4.42 3.86 9.72
CA ILE A 190 -4.00 2.48 9.40
C ILE A 190 -4.06 1.60 10.65
N VAL A 191 -3.45 2.04 11.75
CA VAL A 191 -3.35 1.24 12.99
C VAL A 191 -4.73 1.03 13.63
N ILE A 192 -5.54 2.09 13.76
CA ILE A 192 -6.87 2.00 14.38
C ILE A 192 -7.82 1.14 13.54
N CYS A 193 -7.90 1.36 12.23
CA CYS A 193 -8.79 0.60 11.38
C CYS A 193 -8.32 -0.85 11.21
N GLY A 194 -7.01 -1.08 11.08
CA GLY A 194 -6.41 -2.41 11.00
C GLY A 194 -6.68 -3.26 12.23
N THR A 195 -6.43 -2.71 13.43
CA THR A 195 -6.76 -3.38 14.69
C THR A 195 -8.27 -3.57 14.88
N GLY A 196 -9.08 -2.59 14.46
CA GLY A 196 -10.54 -2.67 14.52
C GLY A 196 -11.14 -3.81 13.70
N LYS A 197 -10.56 -4.16 12.54
CA LYS A 197 -11.08 -5.24 11.66
C LYS A 197 -11.16 -6.60 12.36
N ILE A 198 -10.25 -6.85 13.31
CA ILE A 198 -10.15 -8.13 14.03
C ILE A 198 -11.36 -8.38 14.94
N PHE A 199 -11.99 -7.32 15.44
CA PHE A 199 -13.06 -7.44 16.44
C PHE A 199 -14.47 -7.44 15.82
N VAL A 200 -14.56 -7.42 14.49
CA VAL A 200 -15.82 -7.15 13.79
C VAL A 200 -16.36 -8.42 13.14
N PRO A 201 -17.53 -8.93 13.59
CA PRO A 201 -18.16 -10.12 13.01
C PRO A 201 -19.01 -9.80 11.78
N SER A 202 -19.08 -8.53 11.34
CA SER A 202 -19.90 -8.09 10.21
C SER A 202 -19.02 -7.75 9.00
N LEU A 203 -19.22 -8.48 7.90
CA LEU A 203 -18.50 -8.25 6.65
C LEU A 203 -18.62 -6.81 6.14
N ILE A 204 -19.77 -6.16 6.34
CA ILE A 204 -20.00 -4.78 5.89
C ILE A 204 -19.14 -3.79 6.69
N ILE A 205 -19.08 -3.97 8.01
CA ILE A 205 -18.24 -3.12 8.87
C ILE A 205 -16.76 -3.39 8.59
N LEU A 206 -16.38 -4.65 8.36
CA LEU A 206 -15.03 -5.01 7.93
C LEU A 206 -14.66 -4.31 6.62
N MET A 207 -15.54 -4.32 5.62
CA MET A 207 -15.35 -3.59 4.36
C MET A 207 -15.19 -2.08 4.57
N MET A 208 -15.98 -1.47 5.46
CA MET A 208 -15.86 -0.04 5.78
C MET A 208 -14.52 0.28 6.45
N LEU A 209 -14.12 -0.47 7.47
CA LEU A 209 -12.83 -0.30 8.12
C LEU A 209 -11.68 -0.53 7.14
N HIS A 210 -11.81 -1.49 6.25
CA HIS A 210 -10.84 -1.77 5.21
C HIS A 210 -10.69 -0.62 4.21
N CYS A 211 -11.81 0.01 3.81
CA CYS A 211 -11.81 1.21 2.97
C CYS A 211 -11.06 2.37 3.65
N ILE A 212 -11.32 2.61 4.94
CA ILE A 212 -10.68 3.69 5.70
C ILE A 212 -9.18 3.40 5.91
N GLN A 213 -8.82 2.14 6.19
CA GLN A 213 -7.42 1.70 6.26
C GLN A 213 -6.69 1.95 4.93
N ALA A 214 -7.32 1.65 3.79
CA ALA A 214 -6.78 1.93 2.47
C ALA A 214 -6.62 3.44 2.20
N CYS A 215 -7.55 4.27 2.70
CA CYS A 215 -7.41 5.72 2.65
C CYS A 215 -6.14 6.19 3.39
N GLY A 216 -5.93 5.67 4.61
CA GLY A 216 -4.74 5.92 5.42
C GLY A 216 -3.47 5.43 4.74
N TYR A 217 -3.47 4.20 4.20
CA TYR A 217 -2.35 3.64 3.44
C TYR A 217 -1.89 4.59 2.33
N THR A 218 -2.82 5.04 1.48
CA THR A 218 -2.49 5.95 0.37
C THR A 218 -1.94 7.28 0.86
N GLY A 219 -2.53 7.87 1.90
CA GLY A 219 -2.03 9.11 2.48
C GLY A 219 -0.61 8.97 3.02
N ASN A 220 -0.32 7.86 3.70
CA ASN A 220 1.00 7.55 4.23
C ASN A 220 2.03 7.36 3.11
N ALA A 221 1.70 6.55 2.11
CA ALA A 221 2.55 6.26 0.95
C ALA A 221 2.86 7.53 0.14
N LEU A 222 1.86 8.38 -0.11
CA LEU A 222 2.05 9.65 -0.83
C LEU A 222 2.92 10.63 -0.05
N ALA A 223 2.72 10.74 1.26
CA ALA A 223 3.50 11.64 2.11
C ALA A 223 4.97 11.21 2.18
N LEU A 224 5.25 9.93 2.43
CA LEU A 224 6.62 9.39 2.49
C LEU A 224 7.34 9.47 1.14
N TYR A 225 6.64 9.11 0.05
CA TYR A 225 7.22 9.17 -1.28
C TYR A 225 7.55 10.63 -1.67
N SER A 226 6.62 11.55 -1.46
CA SER A 226 6.84 12.98 -1.75
C SER A 226 7.98 13.54 -0.92
N LEU A 227 8.00 13.26 0.39
CA LEU A 227 9.07 13.70 1.29
C LEU A 227 10.44 13.19 0.80
N THR A 228 10.52 11.92 0.39
CA THR A 228 11.74 11.33 -0.16
C THR A 228 12.24 12.11 -1.37
N LEU A 229 11.35 12.43 -2.31
CA LEU A 229 11.71 13.17 -3.54
C LEU A 229 12.08 14.64 -3.27
N GLU A 230 11.52 15.24 -2.23
CA GLU A 230 11.82 16.60 -1.80
C GLU A 230 13.18 16.74 -1.13
N PHE A 231 13.69 15.68 -0.50
CA PHE A 231 15.07 15.62 0.01
C PHE A 231 16.08 15.13 -1.02
N THR A 232 15.63 14.68 -2.20
CA THR A 232 16.49 14.09 -3.24
C THR A 232 16.85 15.10 -4.32
N SER A 233 18.13 15.17 -4.66
CA SER A 233 18.62 15.96 -5.79
C SER A 233 18.17 15.39 -7.14
N SER A 234 18.11 16.24 -8.17
CA SER A 234 17.66 15.83 -9.51
C SER A 234 18.46 14.66 -10.09
N LYS A 235 19.76 14.55 -9.77
CA LYS A 235 20.64 13.49 -10.28
C LYS A 235 20.32 12.10 -9.74
N LEU A 236 19.85 12.00 -8.49
CA LEU A 236 19.56 10.72 -7.83
C LEU A 236 18.07 10.38 -7.81
N ARG A 237 17.21 11.32 -8.19
CA ARG A 237 15.76 11.21 -8.11
C ARG A 237 15.24 9.92 -8.74
N THR A 238 15.61 9.63 -9.99
CA THR A 238 15.15 8.42 -10.70
C THR A 238 15.58 7.13 -9.99
N ARG A 239 16.82 7.07 -9.48
CA ARG A 239 17.34 5.89 -8.78
C ARG A 239 16.63 5.65 -7.46
N ILE A 240 16.38 6.71 -6.69
CA ILE A 240 15.66 6.62 -5.42
C ILE A 240 14.19 6.30 -5.64
N SER A 241 13.55 6.89 -6.65
CA SER A 241 12.18 6.52 -7.07
C SER A 241 12.07 5.05 -7.41
N PHE A 242 13.02 4.52 -8.21
CA PHE A 242 13.04 3.10 -8.57
C PHE A 242 13.23 2.21 -7.32
N GLY A 243 14.17 2.56 -6.45
CA GLY A 243 14.38 1.84 -5.18
C GLY A 243 13.14 1.84 -4.27
N TYR A 244 12.38 2.93 -4.26
CA TYR A 244 11.10 3.00 -3.52
C TYR A 244 10.05 2.04 -4.11
N MET A 245 9.99 1.88 -5.44
CA MET A 245 9.08 0.93 -6.08
C MET A 245 9.46 -0.53 -5.77
N CYS A 246 10.75 -0.83 -5.60
CA CYS A 246 11.22 -2.15 -5.17
C CYS A 246 10.76 -2.53 -3.75
N LEU A 247 10.21 -1.61 -2.96
CA LEU A 247 9.67 -1.94 -1.63
C LEU A 247 8.42 -2.82 -1.70
N TYR A 248 7.66 -2.78 -2.80
CA TYR A 248 6.49 -3.64 -3.01
C TYR A 248 6.81 -5.14 -3.00
N PRO A 249 7.70 -5.65 -3.87
CA PRO A 249 8.05 -7.08 -3.85
C PRO A 249 8.74 -7.48 -2.54
N VAL A 250 9.53 -6.59 -1.93
CA VAL A 250 10.16 -6.84 -0.62
C VAL A 250 9.10 -7.02 0.46
N ALA A 251 8.12 -6.11 0.54
CA ALA A 251 7.00 -6.22 1.47
C ALA A 251 6.16 -7.48 1.21
N ALA A 252 5.93 -7.85 -0.06
CA ALA A 252 5.22 -9.08 -0.40
C ALA A 252 5.95 -10.33 0.14
N ILE A 253 7.27 -10.44 -0.04
CA ILE A 253 8.09 -11.53 0.52
C ILE A 253 7.96 -11.57 2.05
N PHE A 254 8.07 -10.44 2.73
CA PHE A 254 7.92 -10.38 4.19
C PHE A 254 6.53 -10.82 4.65
N VAL A 255 5.46 -10.40 3.97
CA VAL A 255 4.10 -10.84 4.29
C VAL A 255 3.95 -12.34 4.05
N THR A 256 4.50 -12.90 2.97
CA THR A 256 4.47 -14.35 2.73
C THR A 256 5.13 -15.13 3.87
N VAL A 257 6.28 -14.66 4.37
CA VAL A 257 6.93 -15.27 5.54
C VAL A 257 6.04 -15.17 6.77
N LEU A 258 5.39 -14.01 7.01
CA LEU A 258 4.47 -13.84 8.14
C LEU A 258 3.24 -14.75 8.04
N VAL A 259 2.66 -14.93 6.85
CA VAL A 259 1.53 -15.84 6.60
C VAL A 259 1.91 -17.28 6.92
N TYR A 260 3.13 -17.69 6.56
CA TYR A 260 3.63 -19.03 6.90
C TYR A 260 3.81 -19.22 8.42
N CYS A 261 4.24 -18.18 9.14
CA CYS A 261 4.45 -18.25 10.59
C CYS A 261 3.18 -18.03 11.42
N ILE A 262 2.18 -17.33 10.88
CA ILE A 262 0.96 -16.92 11.57
C ILE A 262 -0.24 -17.42 10.75
N PRO A 263 -0.74 -18.63 11.06
CA PRO A 263 -1.80 -19.24 10.27
C PRO A 263 -3.17 -18.57 10.43
N ASP A 264 -3.38 -17.87 11.54
CA ASP A 264 -4.64 -17.19 11.81
C ASP A 264 -4.64 -15.75 11.30
N TRP A 265 -5.62 -15.41 10.47
CA TRP A 265 -5.66 -14.11 9.79
C TRP A 265 -5.85 -12.93 10.75
N HIS A 266 -6.48 -13.11 11.92
CA HIS A 266 -6.65 -12.05 12.89
C HIS A 266 -5.30 -11.65 13.49
N PHE A 267 -4.50 -12.63 13.90
CA PHE A 267 -3.15 -12.40 14.43
C PHE A 267 -2.21 -11.86 13.35
N LEU A 268 -2.36 -12.31 12.11
CA LEU A 268 -1.61 -11.78 10.97
C LEU A 268 -1.93 -10.30 10.73
N GLU A 269 -3.21 -9.94 10.63
CA GLU A 269 -3.66 -8.55 10.48
C GLU A 269 -3.17 -7.68 11.65
N LEU A 270 -3.24 -8.21 12.88
CA LEU A 270 -2.75 -7.51 14.08
C LEU A 270 -1.26 -7.20 13.97
N THR A 271 -0.46 -8.21 13.62
CA THR A 271 0.99 -8.11 13.51
C THR A 271 1.37 -7.08 12.46
N VAL A 272 0.77 -7.20 11.27
CA VAL A 272 1.05 -6.31 10.14
C VAL A 272 0.62 -4.87 10.44
N CYS A 273 -0.46 -4.65 11.18
CA CYS A 273 -0.94 -3.31 11.54
C CYS A 273 -0.22 -2.67 12.73
N LEU A 274 0.35 -3.47 13.64
CA LEU A 274 1.13 -2.95 14.76
C LEU A 274 2.57 -2.58 14.37
N LEU A 275 3.14 -3.20 13.34
CA LEU A 275 4.47 -2.83 12.84
C LEU A 275 4.56 -1.32 12.47
N PRO A 276 3.60 -0.72 11.73
CA PRO A 276 3.57 0.72 11.49
C PRO A 276 3.46 1.58 12.76
N ALA A 277 2.95 1.04 13.87
CA ALA A 277 2.87 1.78 15.14
C ALA A 277 4.26 2.11 15.71
N ILE A 278 5.30 1.35 15.34
CA ILE A 278 6.70 1.65 15.67
C ILE A 278 7.09 3.06 15.17
N SER A 279 6.51 3.50 14.06
CA SER A 279 6.78 4.84 13.52
C SER A 279 6.34 5.97 14.46
N PHE A 280 5.39 5.74 15.38
CA PHE A 280 5.02 6.72 16.41
C PHE A 280 6.10 6.96 17.45
N PHE A 281 7.03 6.04 17.66
CA PHE A 281 8.17 6.28 18.56
C PHE A 281 9.30 7.04 17.86
N ILE A 282 9.40 6.89 16.54
CA ILE A 282 10.53 7.39 15.75
C ILE A 282 10.14 8.65 14.94
N TRP A 283 8.87 9.08 14.98
CA TRP A 283 8.34 10.25 14.26
C TRP A 283 9.07 11.57 14.57
N ILE A 284 9.68 11.68 15.76
CA ILE A 284 10.40 12.88 16.19
C ILE A 284 11.61 13.16 15.29
N PHE A 285 12.14 12.12 14.65
CA PHE A 285 13.28 12.24 13.77
C PHE A 285 12.90 12.56 12.32
N LEU A 286 11.62 12.41 11.94
CA LEU A 286 11.14 12.70 10.60
C LEU A 286 11.04 14.24 10.40
N PRO A 287 11.86 14.84 9.53
CA PRO A 287 11.76 16.26 9.24
C PRO A 287 10.52 16.57 8.41
N GLU A 288 10.07 17.82 8.46
CA GLU A 288 9.10 18.33 7.49
C GLU A 288 9.79 18.64 6.15
N SER A 289 9.00 18.65 5.08
CA SER A 289 9.43 18.99 3.74
C SER A 289 10.13 20.36 3.66
N PRO A 290 11.37 20.45 3.13
CA PRO A 290 12.04 21.73 2.91
C PRO A 290 11.26 22.65 1.96
N ARG A 291 10.67 22.07 0.91
CA ARG A 291 9.89 22.82 -0.11
C ARG A 291 8.64 23.44 0.49
N TRP A 292 7.85 22.64 1.20
CA TRP A 292 6.69 23.10 1.96
C TRP A 292 7.02 24.21 2.97
N LEU A 293 8.11 24.09 3.75
CA LEU A 293 8.52 25.11 4.72
C LEU A 293 8.83 26.46 4.05
N ILE A 294 9.60 26.43 2.95
CA ILE A 294 9.90 27.63 2.16
C ILE A 294 8.62 28.21 1.55
N GLY A 295 7.78 27.36 0.94
CA GLY A 295 6.52 27.76 0.32
C GLY A 295 5.51 28.36 1.29
N ARG A 296 5.55 27.97 2.58
CA ARG A 296 4.72 28.53 3.67
C ARG A 296 5.36 29.74 4.36
N LYS A 297 6.46 30.29 3.84
CA LYS A 297 7.22 31.41 4.43
C LYS A 297 7.72 31.13 5.86
N ARG A 298 7.88 29.85 6.24
CA ARG A 298 8.42 29.43 7.54
C ARG A 298 9.95 29.39 7.50
N SER A 299 10.56 30.55 7.28
CA SER A 299 12.01 30.68 7.05
C SER A 299 12.85 30.25 8.25
N THR A 300 12.37 30.44 9.48
CA THR A 300 13.08 30.03 10.71
C THR A 300 13.21 28.51 10.81
N GLU A 301 12.11 27.78 10.60
CA GLU A 301 12.08 26.32 10.58
C GLU A 301 12.93 25.76 9.41
N ALA A 302 12.83 26.37 8.22
CA ALA A 302 13.65 25.98 7.08
C ALA A 302 15.15 26.17 7.35
N LYS A 303 15.57 27.34 7.88
CA LYS A 303 16.97 27.60 8.27
C LYS A 303 17.46 26.58 9.31
N ALA A 304 16.64 26.26 10.32
CA ALA A 304 16.98 25.26 11.34
C ALA A 304 17.16 23.85 10.74
N LEU A 305 16.29 23.46 9.81
CA LEU A 305 16.39 22.18 9.10
C LEU A 305 17.69 22.10 8.28
N PHE A 306 17.99 23.11 7.46
CA PHE A 306 19.21 23.12 6.66
C PHE A 306 20.48 23.18 7.51
N ARG A 307 20.49 23.93 8.62
CA ARG A 307 21.58 23.89 9.62
C ARG A 307 21.81 22.48 10.17
N LYS A 308 20.73 21.75 10.48
CA LYS A 308 20.80 20.36 10.97
C LYS A 308 21.40 19.41 9.90
N ILE A 309 21.00 19.57 8.64
CA ILE A 309 21.52 18.78 7.52
C ILE A 309 23.01 19.06 7.31
N MET A 310 23.39 20.34 7.23
CA MET A 310 24.78 20.76 7.03
C MET A 310 25.69 20.28 8.17
N LYS A 311 25.24 20.40 9.42
CA LYS A 311 25.96 19.90 10.60
C LYS A 311 26.19 18.39 10.54
N LYS A 312 25.16 17.59 10.21
CA LYS A 312 25.32 16.13 10.07
C LYS A 312 26.17 15.75 8.86
N ASN A 313 26.11 16.53 7.77
CA ASN A 313 26.88 16.28 6.55
C ASN A 313 28.31 16.84 6.60
N LYS A 314 28.74 17.41 7.74
CA LYS A 314 30.07 18.01 7.94
C LYS A 314 30.42 19.08 6.89
N LYS A 315 29.44 19.87 6.45
CA LYS A 315 29.67 21.02 5.55
C LYS A 315 29.63 22.34 6.33
N GLN A 316 30.47 23.30 5.93
CA GLN A 316 30.69 24.56 6.63
C GLN A 316 29.44 25.46 6.56
N SER A 317 29.11 26.15 7.66
CA SER A 317 27.88 26.94 7.80
C SER A 317 27.92 28.32 7.12
N GLN A 318 29.06 28.73 6.58
CA GLN A 318 29.19 30.00 5.85
C GLN A 318 28.33 30.02 4.59
N ASP A 319 28.19 28.89 3.89
CA ASP A 319 27.26 28.75 2.76
C ASP A 319 25.79 29.03 3.17
N LEU A 320 25.40 28.75 4.41
CA LEU A 320 24.03 29.01 4.89
C LEU A 320 23.74 30.49 5.19
N LEU A 321 24.78 31.29 5.47
CA LEU A 321 24.68 32.73 5.70
C LEU A 321 24.50 33.48 4.38
N GLU A 322 25.16 33.03 3.30
CA GLU A 322 24.90 33.52 1.94
C GLU A 322 23.50 33.13 1.44
N LEU A 323 22.99 31.94 1.81
CA LEU A 323 21.72 31.39 1.33
C LEU A 323 20.46 31.94 2.04
N PHE A 324 20.64 32.55 3.21
CA PHE A 324 19.55 33.03 4.05
C PHE A 324 20.01 34.24 4.87
N PRO A 325 20.13 35.45 4.26
CA PRO A 325 20.56 36.64 4.98
C PRO A 325 19.73 36.85 6.26
N ASN A 326 20.39 37.33 7.31
CA ASN A 326 19.74 37.59 8.59
C ASN A 326 18.79 38.78 8.40
N LYS A 327 17.55 38.65 8.88
CA LYS A 327 16.58 39.76 8.88
C LYS A 327 17.08 40.98 9.67
N GLU A 328 18.09 40.81 10.53
CA GLU A 328 18.74 41.91 11.27
C GLU A 328 19.51 42.86 10.34
N GLU A 329 20.08 42.39 9.23
CA GLU A 329 20.73 43.25 8.23
C GLU A 329 19.71 44.00 7.35
N GLU A 330 18.52 43.40 7.16
CA GLU A 330 17.39 44.05 6.45
C GLU A 330 16.81 45.23 7.26
N SER A 331 16.86 45.19 8.59
CA SER A 331 16.40 46.29 9.46
C SER A 331 17.37 47.47 9.52
N SER A 332 18.68 47.24 9.41
CA SER A 332 19.66 48.33 9.33
C SER A 332 19.66 49.04 7.97
N LEU A 333 19.28 48.34 6.89
CA LEU A 333 19.18 48.93 5.56
C LEU A 333 17.82 49.64 5.30
N LYS A 334 16.73 49.18 5.94
CA LYS A 334 15.39 49.79 5.81
C LYS A 334 15.23 51.14 6.49
N ASN A 335 16.14 51.54 7.38
CA ASN A 335 16.06 52.85 8.03
C ASN A 335 16.51 54.02 7.14
N ASN A 336 17.06 53.78 5.95
CA ASN A 336 17.62 54.86 5.10
C ASN A 336 16.92 55.10 3.76
N PHE A 337 15.95 54.29 3.34
CA PHE A 337 15.27 54.52 2.06
C PHE A 337 13.77 54.29 2.15
N HIS A 338 13.08 55.38 2.51
CA HIS A 338 11.64 55.49 2.44
C HIS A 338 11.28 55.90 1.00
N GLU A 339 11.07 54.95 0.08
CA GLU A 339 10.25 55.23 -1.10
C GLU A 339 9.66 53.99 -1.78
N ASN A 340 8.36 54.11 -2.05
CA ASN A 340 7.43 53.26 -2.78
C ASN A 340 8.05 52.28 -3.80
N ILE A 341 8.12 50.99 -3.47
CA ILE A 341 8.21 49.90 -4.45
C ILE A 341 7.03 48.94 -4.22
N PRO A 342 6.19 48.67 -5.24
CA PRO A 342 5.07 47.76 -5.08
C PRO A 342 5.55 46.32 -4.86
N GLU A 343 5.06 45.65 -3.81
CA GLU A 343 5.24 44.23 -3.47
C GLU A 343 4.70 43.28 -4.56
N LYS A 344 5.16 43.36 -5.81
CA LYS A 344 4.74 42.49 -6.91
C LYS A 344 5.85 41.54 -7.32
N LYS A 345 5.60 40.27 -6.97
CA LYS A 345 6.16 38.99 -7.48
C LYS A 345 7.08 38.24 -6.52
N VAL A 346 6.57 37.86 -5.34
CA VAL A 346 7.07 36.68 -4.62
C VAL A 346 5.88 35.79 -4.30
N LEU A 347 5.66 34.79 -5.17
CA LEU A 347 4.64 33.74 -5.13
C LEU A 347 3.34 34.17 -4.44
N ALA A 348 2.48 34.90 -5.17
CA ALA A 348 1.05 34.82 -4.91
C ALA A 348 0.70 33.34 -5.02
N GLN A 349 0.44 32.70 -3.88
CA GLN A 349 0.02 31.32 -3.79
C GLN A 349 -1.40 31.29 -4.36
N ASN A 350 -1.52 31.22 -5.69
CA ASN A 350 -2.80 30.90 -6.29
C ASN A 350 -3.20 29.56 -5.69
N ASN A 351 -4.40 29.50 -5.11
CA ASN A 351 -5.00 28.25 -4.67
C ASN A 351 -5.29 27.43 -5.93
N TYR A 352 -4.27 26.73 -6.42
CA TYR A 352 -4.41 25.85 -7.57
C TYR A 352 -5.32 24.71 -7.16
N THR A 353 -6.43 24.61 -7.87
CA THR A 353 -7.43 23.56 -7.71
C THR A 353 -7.15 22.46 -8.73
N PHE A 354 -7.72 21.28 -8.51
CA PHE A 354 -7.61 20.15 -9.45
C PHE A 354 -8.01 20.54 -10.89
N ILE A 355 -8.98 21.45 -11.03
CA ILE A 355 -9.48 21.94 -12.31
C ILE A 355 -8.37 22.68 -13.09
N ASP A 356 -7.43 23.33 -12.39
CA ASP A 356 -6.34 24.07 -13.02
C ASP A 356 -5.34 23.18 -13.77
N LEU A 357 -5.29 21.87 -13.47
CA LEU A 357 -4.47 20.92 -14.24
C LEU A 357 -4.93 20.81 -15.70
N PHE A 358 -6.24 20.93 -15.94
CA PHE A 358 -6.84 20.77 -17.27
C PHE A 358 -6.99 22.09 -18.03
N LYS A 359 -6.77 23.24 -17.38
CA LYS A 359 -6.90 24.56 -18.02
C LYS A 359 -5.82 24.87 -19.05
N ARG A 360 -4.64 24.24 -18.95
CA ARG A 360 -3.53 24.45 -19.90
C ARG A 360 -3.32 23.21 -20.75
N PRO A 361 -3.31 23.28 -22.10
CA PRO A 361 -3.30 22.10 -22.97
C PRO A 361 -2.06 21.22 -22.79
N ARG A 362 -0.87 21.81 -22.57
CA ARG A 362 0.35 21.04 -22.28
C ARG A 362 0.29 20.28 -20.94
N LEU A 363 -0.28 20.92 -19.92
CA LEU A 363 -0.42 20.32 -18.59
C LEU A 363 -1.51 19.25 -18.59
N ALA A 364 -2.63 19.51 -19.28
CA ALA A 364 -3.71 18.56 -19.51
C ALA A 364 -3.20 17.31 -20.23
N PHE A 365 -2.46 17.46 -21.33
CA PHE A 365 -1.88 16.34 -22.07
C PHE A 365 -0.91 15.51 -21.21
N THR A 366 -0.06 16.17 -20.43
CA THR A 366 0.84 15.49 -19.49
C THR A 366 0.06 14.72 -18.41
N THR A 367 -0.98 15.33 -17.85
CA THR A 367 -1.84 14.73 -16.83
C THR A 367 -2.58 13.50 -17.38
N VAL A 368 -3.17 13.62 -18.58
CA VAL A 368 -3.87 12.51 -19.26
C VAL A 368 -2.91 11.36 -19.54
N ASN A 369 -1.70 11.64 -20.04
CA ASN A 369 -0.70 10.60 -20.27
C ASN A 369 -0.25 9.90 -18.97
N ILE A 370 -0.08 10.65 -17.88
CA ILE A 370 0.26 10.07 -16.57
C ILE A 370 -0.90 9.17 -16.09
N CYS A 371 -2.14 9.64 -16.16
CA CYS A 371 -3.33 8.86 -15.79
C CYS A 371 -3.45 7.59 -16.64
N PHE A 372 -3.23 7.70 -17.96
CA PHE A 372 -3.26 6.57 -18.87
C PHE A 372 -2.15 5.56 -18.57
N SER A 373 -0.91 6.01 -18.36
CA SER A 373 0.23 5.15 -18.03
C SER A 373 0.01 4.40 -16.71
N TRP A 374 -0.51 5.08 -15.68
CA TRP A 374 -0.90 4.44 -14.42
C TRP A 374 -2.04 3.45 -14.62
N GLY A 375 -3.06 3.79 -15.40
CA GLY A 375 -4.17 2.90 -15.75
C GLY A 375 -3.69 1.62 -16.44
N CYS A 376 -2.82 1.73 -17.44
CA CYS A 376 -2.23 0.58 -18.12
C CYS A 376 -1.40 -0.28 -17.16
N SER A 377 -0.61 0.35 -16.28
CA SER A 377 0.20 -0.38 -15.28
C SER A 377 -0.69 -1.19 -14.32
N MET A 378 -1.82 -0.62 -13.90
CA MET A 378 -2.79 -1.31 -13.04
C MET A 378 -3.50 -2.45 -13.77
N LEU A 379 -3.86 -2.28 -15.04
CA LEU A 379 -4.46 -3.36 -15.84
C LEU A 379 -3.51 -4.54 -16.02
N ILE A 380 -2.21 -4.27 -16.22
CA ILE A 380 -1.18 -5.31 -16.31
C ILE A 380 -1.01 -6.01 -14.95
N ALA A 381 -0.99 -5.27 -13.85
CA ALA A 381 -0.87 -5.83 -12.50
C ALA A 381 -2.08 -6.72 -12.14
N ILE A 382 -3.30 -6.28 -12.47
CA ILE A 382 -4.52 -7.05 -12.28
C ILE A 382 -4.45 -8.35 -13.11
N ARG A 383 -4.05 -8.27 -14.38
CA ARG A 383 -3.89 -9.47 -15.23
C ARG A 383 -2.85 -10.43 -14.65
N ASN A 384 -1.75 -9.93 -14.10
CA ASN A 384 -0.72 -10.77 -13.49
C ASN A 384 -1.19 -11.42 -12.18
N ASN A 385 -2.02 -10.76 -11.38
CA ASN A 385 -2.66 -11.40 -10.21
C ASN A 385 -3.59 -12.54 -10.63
N TYR A 386 -4.37 -12.37 -11.71
CA TYR A 386 -5.15 -13.46 -12.29
C TYR A 386 -4.26 -14.59 -12.84
N VAL A 387 -3.13 -14.26 -13.48
CA VAL A 387 -2.18 -15.25 -13.98
C VAL A 387 -1.48 -15.99 -12.83
N GLN A 388 -1.19 -15.34 -11.70
CA GLN A 388 -0.67 -15.99 -10.51
C GLN A 388 -1.71 -16.87 -9.81
N GLU A 389 -2.97 -16.43 -9.71
CA GLU A 389 -4.06 -17.31 -9.26
C GLU A 389 -4.18 -18.53 -10.17
N ILE A 390 -4.08 -18.36 -11.49
CA ILE A 390 -4.09 -19.47 -12.46
C ILE A 390 -2.84 -20.36 -12.32
N ALA A 391 -1.65 -19.79 -12.05
CA ALA A 391 -0.41 -20.53 -11.85
C ALA A 391 -0.43 -21.38 -10.58
N VAL A 392 -1.03 -20.87 -9.50
CA VAL A 392 -1.27 -21.61 -8.25
C VAL A 392 -2.31 -22.70 -8.47
N ILE A 393 -3.42 -22.41 -9.17
CA ILE A 393 -4.43 -23.41 -9.53
C ILE A 393 -3.84 -24.51 -10.44
N THR A 394 -2.92 -24.17 -11.36
CA THR A 394 -2.26 -25.17 -12.23
C THR A 394 -1.22 -26.00 -11.49
N THR A 395 -0.56 -25.45 -10.47
CA THR A 395 0.36 -26.24 -9.61
C THR A 395 -0.40 -27.15 -8.65
N ASP A 396 -1.52 -26.70 -8.08
CA ASP A 396 -2.42 -27.53 -7.25
C ASP A 396 -3.11 -28.64 -8.07
N SER A 397 -3.50 -28.35 -9.32
CA SER A 397 -4.08 -29.38 -10.21
C SER A 397 -3.03 -30.35 -10.77
N LEU A 398 -1.77 -29.93 -10.91
CA LEU A 398 -0.66 -30.85 -11.22
C LEU A 398 -0.31 -31.74 -10.02
N GLN A 399 -0.31 -31.20 -8.79
CA GLN A 399 -0.11 -32.01 -7.58
C GLN A 399 -1.28 -32.98 -7.30
N SER A 400 -2.52 -32.60 -7.61
CA SER A 400 -3.66 -33.52 -7.50
C SER A 400 -3.66 -34.60 -8.59
N MET A 401 -3.16 -34.29 -9.79
CA MET A 401 -2.94 -35.28 -10.85
C MET A 401 -1.81 -36.27 -10.54
N ASP A 402 -0.71 -35.82 -9.90
CA ASP A 402 0.40 -36.70 -9.48
C ASP A 402 0.02 -37.59 -8.29
N ASN A 403 -0.78 -37.08 -7.35
CA ASN A 403 -1.27 -37.89 -6.21
C ASN A 403 -2.33 -38.94 -6.60
N GLY A 404 -2.93 -38.84 -7.80
CA GLY A 404 -3.92 -39.79 -8.31
C GLY A 404 -3.36 -40.99 -9.08
N LYS A 405 -2.03 -41.06 -9.31
CA LYS A 405 -1.42 -42.15 -10.12
C LYS A 405 -0.23 -42.87 -9.49
N SER A 406 0.22 -42.49 -8.31
CA SER A 406 1.53 -42.95 -7.81
C SER A 406 1.53 -44.22 -6.92
N TYR A 407 0.40 -44.80 -6.52
CA TYR A 407 0.42 -45.95 -5.58
C TYR A 407 0.23 -47.33 -6.22
N ASP A 408 -0.49 -47.44 -7.34
CA ASP A 408 -0.74 -48.75 -7.99
C ASP A 408 0.29 -49.13 -9.07
N GLU A 409 0.95 -48.16 -9.71
CA GLU A 409 1.98 -48.45 -10.73
C GLU A 409 3.32 -48.92 -10.13
N TRP A 410 3.59 -48.64 -8.85
CA TRP A 410 4.85 -49.04 -8.22
C TRP A 410 4.90 -50.52 -7.81
N ASN A 411 3.74 -51.15 -7.55
CA ASN A 411 3.67 -52.57 -7.18
C ASN A 411 3.61 -53.53 -8.38
N SER A 412 3.22 -53.06 -9.57
CA SER A 412 3.19 -53.88 -10.79
C SER A 412 4.60 -54.10 -11.40
N CYS A 413 5.55 -53.20 -11.15
CA CYS A 413 6.94 -53.32 -11.62
C CYS A 413 7.84 -54.16 -10.69
N LYS A 414 7.31 -54.75 -9.60
CA LYS A 414 8.09 -55.57 -8.66
C LYS A 414 7.83 -57.08 -8.76
N SER A 415 6.94 -57.51 -9.65
CA SER A 415 6.55 -58.92 -9.81
C SER A 415 6.70 -59.49 -11.23
N HIS A 416 7.56 -58.90 -12.07
CA HIS A 416 7.98 -59.51 -13.34
C HIS A 416 9.48 -59.44 -13.56
#